data_AF-S0F5K1-F1
#
_entry.id   AF-S0F5K1-F1
#
_cell.length_a   1.000
_cell.length_b   1.000
_cell.length_c   1.000
_cell.angle_alpha   90.00
_cell.angle_beta   90.00
_cell.angle_gamma   90.00
#
_symmetry.space_group_name_H-M   'P 1'
#
loop_
_entity.id
_entity.type
_entity.pdbx_description
1 polymer ?
#
loop_
_entity_poly.entity_id
_entity_poly.type
_entity_poly.pdbx_seq_one_letter_code
_entity_poly.pdbx_strand_id
1 'polypeptide(L)'
;MKRFLLWTMVMGIFLCSCIQQGKKQSEVKDVEEIKLTSVKYDKEQIISFPRTLALLENNLMLVFTQGDEFVKLYDKSDLSFESAWGKFGNGPGEFISPQYGGLLKKGSETRLYLYDFNLRTLREYLVEERNRLKLLSSKRMKDKEVYVTNLYALNEKYFLGCAVFGADAPIVLMDKDLNIISNFGNLKERPKNGLGSQSYVGNFASDGNRFVYAMNDFGYLACYEEENGEIKQKWTHYMEKPLFDGYGSLDRKRLLDGFTDVTIHGDKVYAVYNGKSDSEKKDMGGERYPTLILAFDIHTGALCEKYRTDRDICNFVIDPDGTIYGVGVNPEVEVVKYKL
;
A
#
# COMPACT_ATOMS: atom_id res chain seq x y z
N MET A 1 -38.01 -56.15 -8.83
CA MET A 1 -37.96 -54.94 -9.68
C MET A 1 -37.94 -53.59 -8.94
N LYS A 2 -38.42 -53.46 -7.68
CA LYS A 2 -38.37 -52.16 -6.95
C LYS A 2 -37.11 -51.90 -6.11
N ARG A 3 -36.23 -52.90 -5.93
CA ARG A 3 -34.95 -52.74 -5.18
C ARG A 3 -33.72 -52.46 -6.04
N PHE A 4 -33.80 -52.70 -7.35
CA PHE A 4 -32.71 -52.43 -8.30
C PHE A 4 -32.69 -50.97 -8.76
N LEU A 5 -33.85 -50.30 -8.83
CA LEU A 5 -33.95 -48.87 -9.17
C LEU A 5 -33.41 -47.94 -8.07
N LEU A 6 -33.40 -48.38 -6.80
CA LEU A 6 -32.93 -47.55 -5.70
C LEU A 6 -31.39 -47.45 -5.66
N TRP A 7 -30.68 -48.49 -6.13
CA TRP A 7 -29.22 -48.48 -6.20
C TRP A 7 -28.68 -47.67 -7.39
N THR A 8 -29.41 -47.61 -8.50
CA THR A 8 -29.07 -46.72 -9.63
C THR A 8 -29.32 -45.24 -9.31
N MET A 9 -30.23 -44.92 -8.39
CA MET A 9 -30.52 -43.54 -7.99
C MET A 9 -29.52 -42.97 -6.96
N VAL A 10 -28.87 -43.83 -6.16
CA VAL A 10 -27.82 -43.41 -5.21
C VAL A 10 -26.43 -43.31 -5.86
N MET A 11 -26.16 -44.10 -6.91
CA MET A 11 -24.93 -44.00 -7.70
C MET A 11 -24.88 -42.74 -8.60
N GLY A 12 -26.04 -42.17 -8.95
CA GLY A 12 -26.16 -40.95 -9.76
C GLY A 12 -25.95 -39.63 -9.00
N ILE A 13 -25.89 -39.67 -7.66
CA ILE A 13 -25.68 -38.47 -6.81
C ILE A 13 -24.21 -38.31 -6.42
N PHE A 14 -23.37 -39.34 -6.62
CA PHE A 14 -21.92 -39.29 -6.37
C PHE A 14 -21.07 -38.83 -7.56
N LEU A 15 -21.69 -38.51 -8.72
CA LEU A 15 -20.99 -38.02 -9.92
C LEU A 15 -21.22 -36.53 -10.22
N CYS A 16 -21.89 -35.79 -9.33
CA CYS A 16 -22.08 -34.33 -9.43
C CYS A 16 -21.37 -33.56 -8.30
N SER A 17 -20.17 -34.02 -7.90
CA SER A 17 -19.29 -33.24 -7.01
C SER A 17 -17.86 -33.33 -7.48
N CYS A 18 -17.59 -32.63 -8.57
CA CYS A 18 -16.30 -32.01 -8.91
C CYS A 18 -16.61 -30.99 -10.01
N ILE A 19 -15.82 -29.92 -10.04
CA ILE A 19 -15.98 -28.72 -10.87
C ILE A 19 -16.87 -27.65 -10.21
N GLN A 20 -16.57 -27.32 -8.96
CA GLN A 20 -16.35 -25.90 -8.68
C GLN A 20 -14.91 -25.64 -9.14
N GLN A 21 -14.79 -25.33 -10.44
CA GLN A 21 -13.58 -24.78 -11.03
C GLN A 21 -13.15 -23.64 -10.11
N GLY A 22 -12.08 -23.85 -9.34
CA GLY A 22 -11.20 -22.74 -9.01
C GLY A 22 -10.93 -22.07 -10.35
N LYS A 23 -11.41 -20.83 -10.52
CA LYS A 23 -11.08 -20.03 -11.69
C LYS A 23 -9.59 -20.22 -11.88
N LYS A 24 -9.19 -20.81 -13.01
CA LYS A 24 -7.80 -20.77 -13.47
C LYS A 24 -7.41 -19.30 -13.34
N GLN A 25 -6.53 -19.05 -12.38
CA GLN A 25 -5.84 -17.77 -12.26
C GLN A 25 -5.32 -17.50 -13.65
N SER A 26 -5.82 -16.42 -14.28
CA SER A 26 -5.48 -16.18 -15.69
C SER A 26 -3.96 -16.23 -15.77
N GLU A 27 -3.43 -17.09 -16.64
CA GLU A 27 -2.13 -16.82 -17.24
C GLU A 27 -2.15 -15.33 -17.56
N VAL A 28 -1.29 -14.58 -16.87
CA VAL A 28 -1.18 -13.14 -17.07
C VAL A 28 -1.03 -12.98 -18.56
N LYS A 29 -2.06 -12.48 -19.24
CA LYS A 29 -1.93 -12.14 -20.66
C LYS A 29 -0.70 -11.27 -20.73
N ASP A 30 0.22 -11.56 -21.64
CA ASP A 30 1.33 -10.65 -21.90
C ASP A 30 0.71 -9.31 -22.28
N VAL A 31 0.72 -8.40 -21.31
CA VAL A 31 0.27 -7.03 -21.48
C VAL A 31 1.44 -6.28 -22.09
N GLU A 32 1.16 -5.47 -23.10
CA GLU A 32 2.17 -4.66 -23.75
C GLU A 32 2.87 -3.74 -22.73
N GLU A 33 4.20 -3.68 -22.82
CA GLU A 33 5.01 -2.83 -21.96
C GLU A 33 5.17 -1.44 -22.57
N ILE A 34 4.64 -0.43 -21.89
CA ILE A 34 4.71 0.98 -22.28
C ILE A 34 5.94 1.60 -21.61
N LYS A 35 6.84 2.21 -22.38
CA LYS A 35 8.02 2.90 -21.83
C LYS A 35 7.66 4.33 -21.47
N LEU A 36 7.96 4.71 -20.23
CA LEU A 36 7.80 6.07 -19.72
C LEU A 36 9.17 6.74 -19.64
N THR A 37 9.27 7.93 -20.22
CA THR A 37 10.47 8.78 -20.15
C THR A 37 10.23 9.92 -19.18
N SER A 38 11.14 10.09 -18.23
CA SER A 38 11.07 11.13 -17.21
C SER A 38 11.23 12.52 -17.83
N VAL A 39 10.42 13.45 -17.36
CA VAL A 39 10.61 14.89 -17.63
C VAL A 39 11.24 15.49 -16.38
N LYS A 40 12.45 16.03 -16.54
CA LYS A 40 13.13 16.72 -15.44
C LYS A 40 12.50 18.09 -15.18
N TYR A 41 12.65 18.56 -13.95
CA TYR A 41 12.38 19.95 -13.61
C TYR A 41 13.60 20.80 -13.94
N ASP A 42 13.38 22.06 -14.31
CA ASP A 42 14.46 23.00 -14.64
C ASP A 42 15.38 23.27 -13.44
N LYS A 43 14.82 23.17 -12.23
CA LYS A 43 15.56 23.21 -10.96
C LYS A 43 15.70 21.79 -10.43
N GLU A 44 16.83 21.14 -10.71
CA GLU A 44 17.15 19.87 -10.07
C GLU A 44 17.31 20.10 -8.54
N GLN A 45 16.50 19.39 -7.75
CA GLN A 45 16.68 19.30 -6.31
C GLN A 45 17.06 17.88 -5.95
N ILE A 46 18.31 17.71 -5.51
CA ILE A 46 18.75 16.50 -4.83
C ILE A 46 18.09 16.52 -3.46
N ILE A 47 17.25 15.53 -3.20
CA ILE A 47 16.56 15.37 -1.92
C ILE A 47 17.13 14.15 -1.18
N SER A 48 16.93 14.08 0.13
CA SER A 48 17.11 12.80 0.84
C SER A 48 16.05 11.80 0.39
N PHE A 49 16.24 10.51 0.65
CA PHE A 49 15.23 9.49 0.36
C PHE A 49 13.98 9.68 1.25
N PRO A 50 12.82 10.09 0.69
CA PRO A 50 11.57 10.17 1.43
C PRO A 50 10.99 8.77 1.65
N ARG A 51 10.26 8.58 2.74
CA ARG A 51 9.46 7.38 2.96
C ARG A 51 8.15 7.39 2.16
N THR A 52 7.65 8.59 1.85
CA THR A 52 6.35 8.76 1.19
C THR A 52 6.35 10.01 0.32
N LEU A 53 5.68 9.90 -0.83
CA LEU A 53 5.31 11.01 -1.70
C LEU A 53 3.78 11.04 -1.81
N ALA A 54 3.16 12.17 -1.49
CA ALA A 54 1.71 12.36 -1.59
C ALA A 54 1.39 13.70 -2.27
N LEU A 55 0.18 13.80 -2.84
CA LEU A 55 -0.32 15.04 -3.40
C LEU A 55 -1.13 15.80 -2.34
N LEU A 56 -0.72 17.03 -2.04
CA LEU A 56 -1.45 17.94 -1.17
C LEU A 56 -1.81 19.21 -1.96
N GLU A 57 -3.05 19.27 -2.45
CA GLU A 57 -3.52 20.37 -3.30
C GLU A 57 -2.64 20.55 -4.55
N ASN A 58 -1.92 21.68 -4.65
CA ASN A 58 -0.97 21.96 -5.74
C ASN A 58 0.48 21.57 -5.40
N ASN A 59 0.70 20.89 -4.27
CA ASN A 59 2.01 20.55 -3.76
C ASN A 59 2.28 19.05 -3.76
N LEU A 60 3.54 18.72 -3.94
CA LEU A 60 4.10 17.42 -3.58
C LEU A 60 4.53 17.47 -2.12
N MET A 61 3.95 16.59 -1.32
CA MET A 61 4.30 16.39 0.07
C MET A 61 5.23 15.19 0.21
N LEU A 62 6.44 15.46 0.69
CA LEU A 62 7.46 14.46 0.97
C LEU A 62 7.55 14.25 2.47
N VAL A 63 7.47 12.99 2.90
CA VAL A 63 7.58 12.59 4.30
C VAL A 63 8.88 11.81 4.49
N PHE A 64 9.76 12.27 5.37
CA PHE A 64 11.09 11.72 5.63
C PHE A 64 11.14 11.00 6.98
N THR A 65 12.13 10.13 7.16
CA THR A 65 12.40 9.43 8.43
C THR A 65 13.57 10.02 9.21
N GLN A 66 14.21 11.05 8.65
CA GLN A 66 15.36 11.74 9.23
C GLN A 66 15.46 13.18 8.69
N GLY A 67 16.32 13.99 9.31
CA GLY A 67 16.48 15.42 9.01
C GLY A 67 15.94 16.30 10.12
N ASP A 68 15.85 17.61 9.87
CA ASP A 68 15.32 18.57 10.84
C ASP A 68 13.79 18.54 10.89
N GLU A 69 13.17 18.79 9.73
CA GLU A 69 11.73 18.61 9.51
C GLU A 69 11.42 17.39 8.64
N PHE A 70 10.41 16.62 9.05
CA PHE A 70 10.06 15.37 8.38
C PHE A 70 8.95 15.51 7.34
N VAL A 71 8.23 16.62 7.28
CA VAL A 71 7.30 16.94 6.17
C VAL A 71 7.86 18.12 5.39
N LYS A 72 7.99 17.98 4.08
CA LYS A 72 8.38 19.09 3.19
C LYS A 72 7.39 19.19 2.03
N LEU A 73 7.04 20.42 1.67
CA LEU A 73 6.12 20.75 0.59
C LEU A 73 6.86 21.48 -0.53
N TYR A 74 6.60 21.02 -1.75
CA TYR A 74 7.16 21.59 -2.97
C TYR A 74 6.05 21.83 -3.98
N ASP A 75 6.08 22.97 -4.65
CA ASP A 75 5.14 23.24 -5.74
C ASP A 75 5.33 22.18 -6.85
N LYS A 76 4.25 21.50 -7.25
CA LYS A 76 4.35 20.37 -8.20
C LYS A 76 4.71 20.81 -9.62
N SER A 77 4.58 22.10 -9.95
CA SER A 77 4.83 22.64 -11.28
C SER A 77 6.32 22.90 -11.53
N ASP A 78 7.06 23.39 -10.52
CA ASP A 78 8.46 23.80 -10.66
C ASP A 78 9.42 23.23 -9.59
N LEU A 79 8.93 22.43 -8.62
CA LEU A 79 9.67 21.94 -7.44
C LEU A 79 10.30 23.05 -6.58
N SER A 80 9.75 24.26 -6.59
CA SER A 80 10.14 25.26 -5.60
C SER A 80 9.70 24.82 -4.20
N PHE A 81 10.60 25.00 -3.23
CA PHE A 81 10.30 24.70 -1.83
C PHE A 81 9.30 25.73 -1.29
N GLU A 82 8.20 25.26 -0.71
CA GLU A 82 7.19 26.13 -0.10
C GLU A 82 7.33 26.20 1.42
N SER A 83 7.39 25.04 2.07
CA SER A 83 7.40 24.96 3.54
C SER A 83 7.86 23.60 4.05
N ALA A 84 8.23 23.56 5.33
CA ALA A 84 8.55 22.34 6.05
C ALA A 84 7.89 22.35 7.43
N TRP A 85 7.59 21.16 7.94
CA TRP A 85 6.90 20.99 9.21
C TRP A 85 7.27 19.67 9.89
N GLY A 86 7.08 19.64 11.23
CA GLY A 86 7.15 18.44 12.04
C GLY A 86 8.58 18.13 12.45
N LYS A 87 8.84 18.08 13.75
CA LYS A 87 10.18 17.87 14.30
C LYS A 87 10.36 16.48 14.88
N PHE A 88 11.57 15.96 14.76
CA PHE A 88 11.98 14.77 15.48
C PHE A 88 12.33 15.08 16.93
N GLY A 89 11.94 14.20 17.85
CA GLY A 89 12.30 14.28 19.26
C GLY A 89 11.24 13.74 20.21
N ASN A 90 11.44 14.00 21.50
CA ASN A 90 10.58 13.51 22.59
C ASN A 90 9.79 14.64 23.28
N GLY A 91 9.95 15.88 22.81
CA GLY A 91 9.26 17.05 23.34
C GLY A 91 7.77 17.10 22.94
N PRO A 92 7.00 18.01 23.57
CA PRO A 92 5.60 18.22 23.21
C PRO A 92 5.43 18.56 21.72
N GLY A 93 4.63 17.76 21.01
CA GLY A 93 4.35 17.97 19.58
C GLY A 93 5.41 17.39 18.62
N GLU A 94 6.50 16.84 19.12
CA GLU A 94 7.53 16.16 18.32
C GLU A 94 7.12 14.71 17.99
N PHE A 95 7.85 14.11 17.05
CA PHE A 95 7.67 12.71 16.61
C PHE A 95 8.96 11.93 16.81
N ILE A 96 8.84 10.65 17.15
CA ILE A 96 9.96 9.70 17.21
C ILE A 96 10.07 8.95 15.90
N SER A 97 8.95 8.47 15.35
CA SER A 97 8.93 7.65 14.13
C SER A 97 7.69 7.98 13.30
N PRO A 98 7.70 9.16 12.64
CA PRO A 98 6.56 9.62 11.87
C PRO A 98 6.33 8.74 10.63
N GLN A 99 5.07 8.51 10.32
CA GLN A 99 4.56 7.82 9.17
C GLN A 99 3.40 8.61 8.59
N TYR A 100 3.31 8.66 7.26
CA TYR A 100 2.15 9.22 6.58
C TYR A 100 0.91 8.37 6.87
N GLY A 101 -0.17 9.02 7.30
CA GLY A 101 -1.42 8.39 7.71
C GLY A 101 -2.57 8.55 6.72
N GLY A 102 -2.34 9.17 5.56
CA GLY A 102 -3.39 9.47 4.57
C GLY A 102 -3.92 10.91 4.63
N LEU A 103 -4.68 11.24 3.59
CA LEU A 103 -5.40 12.51 3.43
C LEU A 103 -6.88 12.21 3.20
N LEU A 104 -7.77 12.95 3.87
CA LEU A 104 -9.20 12.89 3.61
C LEU A 104 -9.73 14.28 3.25
N LYS A 105 -10.51 14.36 2.17
CA LYS A 105 -11.21 15.59 1.79
C LYS A 105 -12.66 15.55 2.28
N LYS A 106 -13.08 16.61 2.97
CA LYS A 106 -14.45 16.83 3.43
C LYS A 106 -14.94 18.17 2.90
N GLY A 107 -15.62 18.15 1.76
CA GLY A 107 -15.97 19.38 1.04
C GLY A 107 -14.71 20.14 0.63
N SER A 108 -14.55 21.37 1.12
CA SER A 108 -13.35 22.19 0.90
C SER A 108 -12.23 21.94 1.93
N GLU A 109 -12.49 21.21 3.02
CA GLU A 109 -11.47 20.94 4.04
C GLU A 109 -10.64 19.72 3.66
N THR A 110 -9.32 19.84 3.78
CA THR A 110 -8.39 18.71 3.67
C THR A 110 -7.86 18.37 5.06
N ARG A 111 -7.97 17.10 5.45
CA ARG A 111 -7.46 16.57 6.72
C ARG A 111 -6.25 15.68 6.46
N LEU A 112 -5.13 15.99 7.09
CA LEU A 112 -3.89 15.21 7.06
C LEU A 112 -3.76 14.38 8.33
N TYR A 113 -3.47 13.10 8.17
CA TYR A 113 -3.20 12.19 9.26
C TYR A 113 -1.73 11.83 9.28
N LEU A 114 -1.10 11.93 10.45
CA LEU A 114 0.28 11.52 10.69
C LEU A 114 0.33 10.58 11.89
N TYR A 115 0.91 9.42 11.70
CA TYR A 115 1.03 8.41 12.73
C TYR A 115 2.45 8.32 13.24
N ASP A 116 2.63 8.35 14.56
CA ASP A 116 3.90 8.03 15.18
C ASP A 116 3.90 6.57 15.63
N PHE A 117 4.71 5.74 14.98
CA PHE A 117 4.79 4.31 15.27
C PHE A 117 5.23 4.01 16.71
N ASN A 118 6.26 4.71 17.20
CA ASN A 118 6.82 4.44 18.52
C ASN A 118 5.97 5.04 19.65
N LEU A 119 5.38 6.23 19.44
CA LEU A 119 4.43 6.81 20.38
C LEU A 119 3.02 6.20 20.26
N ARG A 120 2.77 5.39 19.23
CA ARG A 120 1.48 4.78 18.89
C ARG A 120 0.36 5.80 18.85
N THR A 121 0.67 6.98 18.31
CA THR A 121 -0.18 8.16 18.37
C THR A 121 -0.49 8.66 16.97
N LEU A 122 -1.77 8.72 16.63
CA LEU A 122 -2.27 9.35 15.42
C LEU A 122 -2.58 10.82 15.72
N ARG A 123 -2.10 11.71 14.86
CA ARG A 123 -2.44 13.13 14.89
C ARG A 123 -3.17 13.51 13.62
N GLU A 124 -4.24 14.28 13.78
CA GLU A 124 -5.07 14.81 12.72
C GLU A 124 -4.85 16.31 12.60
N TYR A 125 -4.60 16.78 11.39
CA TYR A 125 -4.36 18.18 11.07
C TYR A 125 -5.36 18.67 10.05
N LEU A 126 -5.90 19.87 10.25
CA LEU A 126 -6.54 20.65 9.20
C LEU A 126 -5.45 21.31 8.36
N VAL A 127 -5.54 21.15 7.04
CA VAL A 127 -4.73 21.90 6.09
C VAL A 127 -5.45 23.22 5.83
N GLU A 128 -4.85 24.31 6.30
CA GLU A 128 -5.33 25.67 6.10
C GLU A 128 -4.66 26.31 4.88
N GLU A 129 -5.09 27.53 4.53
CA GLU A 129 -4.47 28.33 3.47
C GLU A 129 -2.95 28.39 3.59
N ARG A 130 -2.28 28.34 2.42
CA ARG A 130 -0.82 28.28 2.29
C ARG A 130 -0.21 27.05 2.98
N ASN A 131 -0.96 25.95 2.99
CA ASN A 131 -0.55 24.65 3.53
C ASN A 131 -0.14 24.68 5.01
N ARG A 132 -0.69 25.60 5.81
CA ARG A 132 -0.45 25.61 7.25
C ARG A 132 -1.20 24.46 7.90
N LEU A 133 -0.54 23.76 8.82
CA LEU A 133 -1.13 22.61 9.52
C LEU A 133 -1.61 23.01 10.92
N LYS A 134 -2.92 22.92 11.14
CA LYS A 134 -3.53 23.12 12.46
C LYS A 134 -3.91 21.79 13.08
N LEU A 135 -3.30 21.46 14.22
CA LEU A 135 -3.62 20.24 14.97
C LEU A 135 -5.09 20.27 15.41
N LEU A 136 -5.86 19.26 15.02
CA LEU A 136 -7.25 19.07 15.44
C LEU A 136 -7.35 18.05 16.58
N SER A 137 -6.65 16.93 16.46
CA SER A 137 -6.72 15.87 17.45
C SER A 137 -5.42 15.06 17.53
N SER A 138 -5.17 14.47 18.70
CA SER A 138 -4.04 13.57 18.95
C SER A 138 -4.54 12.40 19.79
N LYS A 139 -4.55 11.20 19.20
CA LYS A 139 -5.12 9.98 19.81
C LYS A 139 -4.06 8.90 19.87
N ARG A 140 -3.92 8.28 21.04
CA ARG A 140 -3.04 7.13 21.24
C ARG A 140 -3.84 5.83 21.16
N MET A 141 -3.28 4.82 20.50
CA MET A 141 -3.83 3.47 20.52
C MET A 141 -3.92 2.96 21.96
N LYS A 142 -5.07 2.39 22.33
CA LYS A 142 -5.33 1.90 23.69
C LYS A 142 -4.84 0.47 23.90
N ASP A 143 -5.01 -0.37 22.88
CA ASP A 143 -4.50 -1.73 22.89
C ASP A 143 -2.98 -1.68 23.08
N LYS A 144 -2.41 -2.53 23.94
CA LYS A 144 -0.96 -2.53 24.19
C LYS A 144 -0.22 -3.66 23.49
N GLU A 145 -0.93 -4.70 23.09
CA GLU A 145 -0.39 -5.95 22.58
C GLU A 145 -0.25 -5.93 21.05
N VAL A 146 -1.13 -5.22 20.35
CA VAL A 146 -1.10 -5.13 18.89
C VAL A 146 -0.22 -3.97 18.41
N TYR A 147 0.91 -4.31 17.79
CA TYR A 147 1.78 -3.33 17.17
C TYR A 147 1.34 -3.09 15.73
N VAL A 148 0.97 -1.84 15.43
CA VAL A 148 0.43 -1.43 14.12
C VAL A 148 1.39 -0.47 13.46
N THR A 149 1.70 -0.71 12.19
CA THR A 149 2.49 0.17 11.32
C THR A 149 1.70 0.51 10.05
N ASN A 150 2.12 1.51 9.29
CA ASN A 150 1.44 1.95 8.07
C ASN A 150 -0.06 2.19 8.31
N LEU A 151 -0.37 2.91 9.39
CA LEU A 151 -1.74 3.32 9.68
C LEU A 151 -2.23 4.22 8.54
N TYR A 152 -3.44 3.98 8.05
CA TYR A 152 -4.00 4.72 6.92
C TYR A 152 -5.46 5.11 7.17
N ALA A 153 -5.82 6.37 6.93
CA ALA A 153 -7.17 6.89 7.04
C ALA A 153 -8.01 6.40 5.85
N LEU A 154 -8.90 5.43 6.10
CA LEU A 154 -9.77 4.87 5.06
C LEU A 154 -10.89 5.86 4.73
N ASN A 155 -11.60 6.31 5.77
CA ASN A 155 -12.70 7.27 5.68
C ASN A 155 -12.86 8.00 7.03
N GLU A 156 -13.89 8.83 7.18
CA GLU A 156 -14.10 9.63 8.41
C GLU A 156 -14.32 8.79 9.69
N LYS A 157 -14.63 7.50 9.56
CA LYS A 157 -14.99 6.62 10.67
C LYS A 157 -13.91 5.60 11.01
N TYR A 158 -13.13 5.19 10.00
CA TYR A 158 -12.26 4.02 10.13
C TYR A 158 -10.84 4.28 9.65
N PHE A 159 -9.92 3.60 10.32
CA PHE A 159 -8.50 3.54 9.98
C PHE A 159 -8.09 2.09 9.73
N LEU A 160 -7.17 1.91 8.80
CA LEU A 160 -6.50 0.65 8.52
C LEU A 160 -5.11 0.68 9.13
N GLY A 161 -4.49 -0.49 9.31
CA GLY A 161 -3.09 -0.59 9.63
C GLY A 161 -2.56 -2.00 9.47
N CYS A 162 -1.25 -2.14 9.29
CA CYS A 162 -0.58 -3.44 9.25
C CYS A 162 -0.20 -3.86 10.68
N ALA A 163 -0.78 -4.95 11.17
CA ALA A 163 -0.38 -5.55 12.43
C ALA A 163 0.92 -6.36 12.24
N VAL A 164 2.00 -5.89 12.86
CA VAL A 164 3.30 -6.57 12.84
C VAL A 164 3.42 -7.63 13.94
N PHE A 165 2.70 -7.42 15.05
CA PHE A 165 2.62 -8.33 16.20
C PHE A 165 1.25 -8.25 16.88
N GLY A 166 0.89 -9.30 17.62
CA GLY A 166 -0.26 -9.30 18.54
C GLY A 166 -1.63 -9.54 17.91
N ALA A 167 -1.71 -9.70 16.58
CA ALA A 167 -2.96 -9.99 15.88
C ALA A 167 -2.86 -11.27 15.03
N ASP A 168 -3.99 -11.96 14.89
CA ASP A 168 -4.13 -13.21 14.12
C ASP A 168 -4.10 -13.01 12.60
N ALA A 169 -4.26 -11.77 12.15
CA ALA A 169 -4.28 -11.40 10.75
C ALA A 169 -3.49 -10.09 10.53
N PRO A 170 -2.93 -9.88 9.33
CA PRO A 170 -1.96 -8.83 9.09
C PRO A 170 -2.55 -7.42 8.97
N ILE A 171 -3.85 -7.29 8.72
CA ILE A 171 -4.52 -6.00 8.60
C ILE A 171 -5.49 -5.84 9.76
N VAL A 172 -5.51 -4.67 10.39
CA VAL A 172 -6.50 -4.29 11.40
C VAL A 172 -7.41 -3.18 10.88
N LEU A 173 -8.70 -3.28 11.19
CA LEU A 173 -9.66 -2.18 11.11
C LEU A 173 -9.79 -1.54 12.48
N MET A 174 -9.70 -0.23 12.55
CA MET A 174 -9.85 0.55 13.77
C MET A 174 -10.93 1.61 13.62
N ASP A 175 -11.63 1.93 14.71
CA ASP A 175 -12.55 3.07 14.75
C ASP A 175 -11.81 4.41 14.89
N LYS A 176 -12.57 5.50 14.86
CA LYS A 176 -12.04 6.86 15.01
C LYS A 176 -11.29 7.11 16.32
N ASP A 177 -11.47 6.27 17.33
CA ASP A 177 -10.84 6.38 18.65
C ASP A 177 -9.70 5.35 18.81
N LEU A 178 -9.27 4.75 17.69
CA LEU A 178 -8.20 3.77 17.57
C LEU A 178 -8.44 2.49 18.39
N ASN A 179 -9.71 2.12 18.60
CA ASN A 179 -10.05 0.78 19.09
C ASN A 179 -10.07 -0.17 17.89
N ILE A 180 -9.42 -1.33 18.02
CA ILE A 180 -9.43 -2.38 17.00
C ILE A 180 -10.82 -3.02 16.95
N ILE A 181 -11.45 -3.00 15.79
CA ILE A 181 -12.77 -3.61 15.55
C ILE A 181 -12.62 -5.05 15.07
N SER A 182 -11.70 -5.27 14.12
CA SER A 182 -11.48 -6.57 13.48
C SER A 182 -10.07 -6.66 12.90
N ASN A 183 -9.65 -7.88 12.56
CA ASN A 183 -8.43 -8.14 11.80
C ASN A 183 -8.72 -9.11 10.64
N PHE A 184 -7.99 -8.95 9.52
CA PHE A 184 -8.21 -9.69 8.26
C PHE A 184 -6.97 -9.67 7.37
N GLY A 185 -7.06 -10.26 6.17
CA GLY A 185 -6.00 -10.24 5.15
C GLY A 185 -5.03 -11.42 5.18
N ASN A 186 -5.36 -12.51 5.87
CA ASN A 186 -4.55 -13.74 5.83
C ASN A 186 -4.55 -14.36 4.43
N LEU A 187 -3.38 -14.82 3.99
CA LEU A 187 -3.26 -15.68 2.80
C LEU A 187 -3.93 -17.03 3.10
N LYS A 188 -4.72 -17.55 2.17
CA LYS A 188 -5.47 -18.81 2.34
C LYS A 188 -4.53 -19.99 2.58
N GLU A 189 -3.35 -19.93 1.97
CA GLU A 189 -2.32 -20.96 2.01
C GLU A 189 -1.42 -20.85 3.26
N ARG A 190 -1.62 -19.82 4.10
CA ARG A 190 -0.79 -19.60 5.30
C ARG A 190 -0.88 -20.81 6.25
N PRO A 191 0.27 -21.37 6.67
CA PRO A 191 0.28 -22.45 7.66
C PRO A 191 -0.31 -22.00 9.01
N LYS A 192 -1.06 -22.90 9.67
CA LYS A 192 -1.71 -22.61 10.97
C LYS A 192 -0.77 -22.13 12.08
N ASN A 193 0.48 -22.57 12.04
CA ASN A 193 1.51 -22.24 13.04
C ASN A 193 2.52 -21.19 12.53
N GLY A 194 2.21 -20.51 11.42
CA GLY A 194 3.14 -19.57 10.80
C GLY A 194 3.41 -18.36 11.69
N LEU A 195 4.64 -18.25 12.18
CA LEU A 195 5.11 -17.12 12.97
C LEU A 195 5.24 -15.88 12.08
N GLY A 196 4.80 -14.72 12.57
CA GLY A 196 5.19 -13.40 12.05
C GLY A 196 4.29 -12.79 10.96
N SER A 197 3.38 -11.91 11.37
CA SER A 197 2.66 -10.99 10.47
C SER A 197 3.57 -9.87 9.89
N GLN A 198 4.83 -9.78 10.31
CA GLN A 198 5.79 -8.79 9.80
C GLN A 198 6.06 -8.88 8.30
N SER A 199 6.12 -10.10 7.76
CA SER A 199 6.31 -10.32 6.30
C SER A 199 5.08 -9.90 5.47
N TYR A 200 4.00 -9.51 6.15
CA TYR A 200 2.75 -9.04 5.58
C TYR A 200 2.58 -7.54 5.84
N VAL A 201 3.68 -6.80 5.98
CA VAL A 201 3.58 -5.34 5.91
C VAL A 201 3.34 -4.94 4.46
N GLY A 202 2.46 -3.97 4.26
CA GLY A 202 2.09 -3.46 2.96
C GLY A 202 1.66 -2.01 3.00
N ASN A 203 1.32 -1.49 1.83
CA ASN A 203 0.80 -0.14 1.62
C ASN A 203 -0.69 -0.18 1.29
N PHE A 204 -1.38 0.93 1.58
CA PHE A 204 -2.80 1.09 1.31
C PHE A 204 -3.05 2.23 0.34
N ALA A 205 -4.07 2.08 -0.49
CA ALA A 205 -4.69 3.18 -1.23
C ALA A 205 -6.21 3.02 -1.15
N SER A 206 -6.95 4.12 -1.11
CA SER A 206 -8.42 4.08 -1.03
C SER A 206 -9.09 5.04 -2.00
N ASP A 207 -10.30 4.66 -2.39
CA ASP A 207 -11.29 5.52 -3.03
C ASP A 207 -12.62 5.32 -2.28
N GLY A 208 -12.93 6.28 -1.41
CA GLY A 208 -14.02 6.16 -0.44
C GLY A 208 -13.86 4.94 0.46
N ASN A 209 -14.87 4.06 0.46
CA ASN A 209 -14.89 2.85 1.28
C ASN A 209 -14.19 1.64 0.63
N ARG A 210 -13.78 1.76 -0.63
CA ARG A 210 -12.99 0.75 -1.31
C ARG A 210 -11.51 1.03 -1.07
N PHE A 211 -10.75 0.00 -0.77
CA PHE A 211 -9.30 0.13 -0.65
C PHE A 211 -8.56 -1.08 -1.21
N VAL A 212 -7.33 -0.82 -1.61
CA VAL A 212 -6.37 -1.83 -2.02
C VAL A 212 -5.26 -1.90 -1.00
N TYR A 213 -4.82 -3.12 -0.74
CA TYR A 213 -3.66 -3.43 0.05
C TYR A 213 -2.62 -4.13 -0.83
N ALA A 214 -1.38 -3.63 -0.78
CA ALA A 214 -0.26 -4.12 -1.57
C ALA A 214 0.88 -4.56 -0.66
N MET A 215 1.26 -5.83 -0.71
CA MET A 215 2.32 -6.38 0.14
C MET A 215 3.70 -5.98 -0.35
N ASN A 216 4.59 -5.61 0.58
CA ASN A 216 5.95 -5.19 0.24
C ASN A 216 6.85 -6.39 -0.11
N ASP A 217 6.78 -7.46 0.69
CA ASP A 217 7.71 -8.58 0.63
C ASP A 217 7.22 -9.75 -0.25
N PHE A 218 6.08 -9.57 -0.93
CA PHE A 218 5.49 -10.59 -1.80
C PHE A 218 4.52 -9.95 -2.79
N GLY A 219 4.53 -10.40 -4.05
CA GLY A 219 3.67 -9.89 -5.12
C GLY A 219 2.18 -10.21 -4.93
N TYR A 220 1.56 -9.65 -3.90
CA TYR A 220 0.15 -9.81 -3.54
C TYR A 220 -0.55 -8.45 -3.48
N LEU A 221 -1.65 -8.33 -4.21
CA LEU A 221 -2.62 -7.24 -4.11
C LEU A 221 -3.97 -7.80 -3.69
N ALA A 222 -4.70 -7.04 -2.90
CA ALA A 222 -6.08 -7.36 -2.57
C ALA A 222 -6.94 -6.12 -2.50
N CYS A 223 -8.14 -6.19 -3.08
CA CYS A 223 -9.14 -5.15 -2.93
C CYS A 223 -10.21 -5.59 -1.94
N TYR A 224 -10.59 -4.63 -1.10
CA TYR A 224 -11.61 -4.77 -0.10
C TYR A 224 -12.59 -3.59 -0.19
N GLU A 225 -13.75 -3.77 0.41
CA GLU A 225 -14.74 -2.71 0.62
C GLU A 225 -15.25 -2.76 2.06
N GLU A 226 -15.35 -1.58 2.68
CA GLU A 226 -15.92 -1.39 4.01
C GLU A 226 -17.42 -1.08 3.91
N GLU A 227 -18.22 -1.88 4.62
CA GLU A 227 -19.67 -1.72 4.71
C GLU A 227 -20.11 -1.81 6.18
N ASN A 228 -20.31 -0.64 6.81
CA ASN A 228 -20.76 -0.51 8.21
C ASN A 228 -19.86 -1.18 9.26
N GLY A 229 -18.54 -1.10 9.08
CA GLY A 229 -17.52 -1.69 9.94
C GLY A 229 -17.19 -3.14 9.60
N GLU A 230 -17.85 -3.73 8.60
CA GLU A 230 -17.50 -5.04 8.06
C GLU A 230 -16.63 -4.89 6.80
N ILE A 231 -15.62 -5.73 6.67
CA ILE A 231 -14.71 -5.72 5.52
C ILE A 231 -15.02 -6.91 4.60
N LYS A 232 -15.29 -6.62 3.32
CA LYS A 232 -15.53 -7.63 2.29
C LYS A 232 -14.39 -7.64 1.29
N GLN A 233 -13.67 -8.75 1.19
CA GLN A 233 -12.67 -8.96 0.14
C GLN A 233 -13.36 -9.18 -1.21
N LYS A 234 -13.00 -8.36 -2.20
CA LYS A 234 -13.59 -8.40 -3.56
C LYS A 234 -12.76 -9.26 -4.49
N TRP A 235 -11.44 -9.08 -4.48
CA TRP A 235 -10.51 -9.86 -5.29
C TRP A 235 -9.12 -9.87 -4.67
N THR A 236 -8.32 -10.82 -5.13
CA THR A 236 -6.87 -10.89 -4.88
C THR A 236 -6.15 -11.12 -6.19
N HIS A 237 -4.96 -10.55 -6.31
CA HIS A 237 -4.03 -10.78 -7.41
C HIS A 237 -2.70 -11.25 -6.83
N TYR A 238 -2.13 -12.28 -7.46
CA TYR A 238 -0.82 -12.79 -7.12
C TYR A 238 0.06 -12.74 -8.36
N MET A 239 1.27 -12.19 -8.23
CA MET A 239 2.30 -12.26 -9.26
C MET A 239 2.89 -13.68 -9.34
N GLU A 240 2.94 -14.38 -8.20
CA GLU A 240 3.30 -15.78 -8.09
C GLU A 240 2.60 -16.44 -6.90
N LYS A 241 2.59 -17.78 -6.83
CA LYS A 241 1.96 -18.48 -5.70
C LYS A 241 2.76 -18.28 -4.42
N PRO A 242 2.10 -18.12 -3.25
CA PRO A 242 2.81 -17.96 -1.99
C PRO A 242 3.61 -19.21 -1.66
N LEU A 243 4.85 -19.01 -1.20
CA LEU A 243 5.74 -20.03 -0.70
C LEU A 243 6.11 -19.70 0.74
N PHE A 244 6.12 -20.72 1.60
CA PHE A 244 6.42 -20.57 3.01
C PHE A 244 7.67 -21.36 3.39
N ASP A 245 8.43 -20.81 4.32
CA ASP A 245 9.59 -21.48 4.89
C ASP A 245 9.19 -22.52 5.95
N GLY A 246 10.19 -23.19 6.54
CA GLY A 246 9.97 -24.20 7.58
C GLY A 246 9.32 -23.68 8.87
N TYR A 247 9.24 -22.35 9.05
CA TYR A 247 8.61 -21.68 10.19
C TYR A 247 7.22 -21.13 9.84
N GLY A 248 6.78 -21.30 8.59
CA GLY A 248 5.50 -20.80 8.08
C GLY A 248 5.48 -19.30 7.79
N SER A 249 6.63 -18.64 7.72
CA SER A 249 6.80 -17.29 7.18
C SER A 249 6.91 -17.32 5.65
N LEU A 250 6.70 -16.21 4.96
CA LEU A 250 6.95 -16.12 3.51
C LEU A 250 8.43 -16.41 3.22
N ASP A 251 8.70 -17.30 2.26
CA ASP A 251 10.06 -17.69 1.87
C ASP A 251 10.69 -16.64 0.94
N ARG A 252 11.13 -15.54 1.54
CA ARG A 252 11.72 -14.37 0.84
C ARG A 252 12.96 -14.69 0.01
N LYS A 253 13.62 -15.82 0.27
CA LYS A 253 14.79 -16.23 -0.53
C LYS A 253 14.37 -16.73 -1.91
N ARG A 254 13.15 -17.24 -2.03
CA ARG A 254 12.62 -17.87 -3.25
C ARG A 254 11.54 -17.05 -3.92
N LEU A 255 10.79 -16.28 -3.14
CA LEU A 255 9.78 -15.35 -3.65
C LEU A 255 10.44 -14.09 -4.18
N LEU A 256 9.78 -13.49 -5.17
CA LEU A 256 10.06 -12.15 -5.63
C LEU A 256 9.44 -11.12 -4.67
N ASP A 257 10.14 -10.02 -4.47
CA ASP A 257 9.59 -8.86 -3.75
C ASP A 257 8.31 -8.36 -4.40
N GLY A 258 7.41 -7.85 -3.56
CA GLY A 258 6.14 -7.30 -3.96
C GLY A 258 6.22 -5.85 -4.41
N PHE A 259 5.35 -5.04 -3.81
CA PHE A 259 5.07 -3.68 -4.23
C PHE A 259 5.61 -2.66 -3.24
N THR A 260 6.38 -1.69 -3.71
CA THR A 260 6.94 -0.65 -2.83
C THR A 260 5.94 0.46 -2.53
N ASP A 261 4.96 0.66 -3.42
CA ASP A 261 3.92 1.68 -3.29
C ASP A 261 2.69 1.34 -4.13
N VAL A 262 1.53 1.94 -3.79
CA VAL A 262 0.26 1.73 -4.48
C VAL A 262 -0.60 3.00 -4.44
N THR A 263 -1.31 3.29 -5.53
CA THR A 263 -2.30 4.37 -5.59
C THR A 263 -3.49 3.99 -6.46
N ILE A 264 -4.58 4.74 -6.35
CA ILE A 264 -5.79 4.58 -7.17
C ILE A 264 -5.97 5.86 -7.99
N HIS A 265 -6.21 5.69 -9.28
CA HIS A 265 -6.52 6.81 -10.17
C HIS A 265 -7.53 6.36 -11.25
N GLY A 266 -8.69 7.01 -11.26
CA GLY A 266 -9.84 6.56 -12.05
C GLY A 266 -10.23 5.12 -11.68
N ASP A 267 -10.54 4.29 -12.68
CA ASP A 267 -10.95 2.90 -12.49
C ASP A 267 -9.76 1.92 -12.39
N LYS A 268 -8.56 2.41 -12.06
CA LYS A 268 -7.33 1.63 -12.03
C LYS A 268 -6.58 1.77 -10.71
N VAL A 269 -5.93 0.68 -10.35
CA VAL A 269 -4.96 0.57 -9.26
C VAL A 269 -3.58 0.55 -9.89
N TYR A 270 -2.73 1.48 -9.52
CA TYR A 270 -1.33 1.50 -9.97
C TYR A 270 -0.46 1.05 -8.80
N ALA A 271 0.50 0.17 -9.05
CA ALA A 271 1.41 -0.32 -8.03
C ALA A 271 2.83 -0.43 -8.59
N VAL A 272 3.81 0.04 -7.81
CA VAL A 272 5.22 -0.05 -8.17
C VAL A 272 5.71 -1.45 -7.79
N TYR A 273 6.06 -2.27 -8.78
CA TYR A 273 6.41 -3.69 -8.59
C TYR A 273 7.92 -3.92 -8.66
N ASN A 274 8.51 -4.48 -7.61
CA ASN A 274 9.94 -4.77 -7.56
C ASN A 274 10.28 -6.03 -8.36
N GLY A 275 9.64 -7.16 -8.05
CA GLY A 275 9.74 -8.38 -8.84
C GLY A 275 11.12 -9.02 -8.89
N LYS A 276 11.98 -8.75 -7.90
CA LYS A 276 13.33 -9.30 -7.78
C LYS A 276 13.45 -10.16 -6.52
N SER A 277 14.17 -11.26 -6.59
CA SER A 277 14.52 -12.09 -5.44
C SER A 277 15.66 -11.50 -4.62
N ASP A 278 15.83 -11.96 -3.38
CA ASP A 278 16.99 -11.60 -2.54
C ASP A 278 18.33 -12.02 -3.15
N SER A 279 18.37 -13.10 -3.94
CA SER A 279 19.59 -13.54 -4.62
C SER A 279 20.02 -12.57 -5.72
N GLU A 280 19.07 -12.13 -6.55
CA GLU A 280 19.34 -11.19 -7.65
C GLU A 280 19.83 -9.84 -7.14
N LYS A 281 19.29 -9.35 -6.01
CA LYS A 281 19.77 -8.10 -5.38
C LYS A 281 21.23 -8.20 -4.92
N LYS A 282 21.62 -9.34 -4.34
CA LYS A 282 23.00 -9.56 -3.87
C LYS A 282 23.99 -9.61 -5.02
N ASP A 283 23.65 -10.33 -6.08
CA ASP A 283 24.51 -10.46 -7.27
C ASP A 283 24.68 -9.13 -8.01
N MET A 284 23.71 -8.23 -7.89
CA MET A 284 23.73 -6.88 -8.48
C MET A 284 24.41 -5.81 -7.62
N GLY A 285 24.98 -6.16 -6.46
CA GLY A 285 25.75 -5.25 -5.62
C GLY A 285 24.95 -4.37 -4.64
N GLY A 286 23.68 -4.66 -4.37
CA GLY A 286 22.88 -3.92 -3.36
C GLY A 286 21.42 -3.65 -3.75
N GLU A 287 20.78 -2.70 -3.04
CA GLU A 287 19.41 -2.26 -3.33
C GLU A 287 19.28 -1.79 -4.78
N ARG A 288 18.42 -2.44 -5.56
CA ARG A 288 17.94 -1.87 -6.83
C ARG A 288 16.45 -1.66 -6.76
N TYR A 289 16.10 -0.39 -6.85
CA TYR A 289 14.72 0.07 -6.82
C TYR A 289 13.94 -0.42 -8.06
N PRO A 290 12.60 -0.47 -7.99
CA PRO A 290 11.73 -0.91 -9.08
C PRO A 290 11.83 -0.02 -10.32
N THR A 291 11.59 -0.57 -11.51
CA THR A 291 11.37 0.23 -12.76
C THR A 291 10.01 -0.04 -13.38
N LEU A 292 9.13 -0.75 -12.66
CA LEU A 292 7.84 -1.18 -13.18
C LEU A 292 6.71 -0.58 -12.36
N ILE A 293 5.78 0.07 -13.06
CA ILE A 293 4.46 0.43 -12.54
C ILE A 293 3.46 -0.48 -13.25
N LEU A 294 2.71 -1.26 -12.49
CA LEU A 294 1.66 -2.14 -13.00
C LEU A 294 0.31 -1.48 -12.75
N ALA A 295 -0.57 -1.47 -13.75
CA ALA A 295 -1.94 -0.99 -13.59
C ALA A 295 -2.94 -2.15 -13.66
N PHE A 296 -3.83 -2.21 -12.69
CA PHE A 296 -4.85 -3.23 -12.56
C PHE A 296 -6.24 -2.60 -12.59
N ASP A 297 -7.20 -3.29 -13.20
CA ASP A 297 -8.61 -2.89 -13.14
C ASP A 297 -9.10 -2.98 -11.68
N ILE A 298 -9.67 -1.89 -11.15
CA ILE A 298 -10.07 -1.80 -9.74
C ILE A 298 -11.22 -2.75 -9.37
N HIS A 299 -12.04 -3.17 -10.34
CA HIS A 299 -13.21 -4.00 -10.09
C HIS A 299 -12.90 -5.50 -10.12
N THR A 300 -11.93 -5.91 -10.93
CA THR A 300 -11.61 -7.31 -11.22
C THR A 300 -10.25 -7.74 -10.72
N GLY A 301 -9.33 -6.80 -10.50
CA GLY A 301 -7.93 -7.08 -10.18
C GLY A 301 -7.14 -7.63 -11.37
N ALA A 302 -7.66 -7.55 -12.59
CA ALA A 302 -6.94 -7.98 -13.79
C ALA A 302 -5.80 -7.01 -14.10
N LEU A 303 -4.63 -7.53 -14.45
CA LEU A 303 -3.52 -6.71 -14.95
C LEU A 303 -3.92 -6.14 -16.33
N CYS A 304 -3.91 -4.82 -16.45
CA CYS A 304 -4.36 -4.09 -17.63
C CYS A 304 -3.19 -3.53 -18.43
N GLU A 305 -2.22 -2.90 -17.75
CA GLU A 305 -1.08 -2.21 -18.36
C GLU A 305 0.20 -2.45 -17.56
N LYS A 306 1.33 -2.41 -18.25
CA LYS A 306 2.67 -2.48 -17.66
C LYS A 306 3.48 -1.29 -18.15
N TYR A 307 3.93 -0.46 -17.24
CA TYR A 307 4.74 0.70 -17.54
C TYR A 307 6.17 0.47 -17.07
N ARG A 308 7.15 0.72 -17.93
CA ARG A 308 8.57 0.72 -17.58
C ARG A 308 9.09 2.16 -17.53
N THR A 309 9.55 2.58 -16.36
CA THR A 309 10.18 3.88 -16.16
C THR A 309 11.65 3.85 -16.58
N ASP A 310 12.15 4.99 -17.06
CA ASP A 310 13.58 5.19 -17.35
C ASP A 310 14.42 5.45 -16.09
N ARG A 311 13.77 5.72 -14.94
CA ARG A 311 14.38 5.78 -13.61
C ARG A 311 13.85 4.68 -12.70
N ASP A 312 14.66 4.31 -11.71
CA ASP A 312 14.15 3.46 -10.65
C ASP A 312 13.27 4.29 -9.70
N ILE A 313 12.02 3.87 -9.51
CA ILE A 313 11.00 4.55 -8.72
C ILE A 313 10.65 3.73 -7.49
N CYS A 314 10.65 4.33 -6.30
CA CYS A 314 10.25 3.67 -5.06
C CYS A 314 8.87 4.11 -4.55
N ASN A 315 8.59 5.41 -4.65
CA ASN A 315 7.33 6.03 -4.26
C ASN A 315 6.76 6.86 -5.39
N PHE A 316 5.44 6.95 -5.46
CA PHE A 316 4.78 7.74 -6.50
C PHE A 316 3.38 8.18 -6.10
N VAL A 317 2.89 9.21 -6.80
CA VAL A 317 1.51 9.65 -6.75
C VAL A 317 1.06 10.05 -8.16
N ILE A 318 -0.23 9.90 -8.45
CA ILE A 318 -0.82 10.31 -9.72
C ILE A 318 -1.72 11.53 -9.47
N ASP A 319 -1.46 12.62 -10.19
CA ASP A 319 -2.28 13.83 -10.18
C ASP A 319 -3.62 13.60 -10.88
N PRO A 320 -4.69 14.37 -10.61
CA PRO A 320 -5.96 14.22 -11.33
C PRO A 320 -5.86 14.37 -12.86
N ASP A 321 -4.83 15.04 -13.38
CA ASP A 321 -4.58 15.16 -14.83
C ASP A 321 -3.87 13.94 -15.45
N GLY A 322 -3.56 12.91 -14.65
CA GLY A 322 -2.85 11.70 -15.07
C GLY A 322 -1.32 11.80 -15.03
N THR A 323 -0.74 12.92 -14.59
CA THR A 323 0.71 13.02 -14.37
C THR A 323 1.14 12.13 -13.22
N ILE A 324 2.11 11.26 -13.46
CA ILE A 324 2.79 10.52 -12.39
C ILE A 324 3.92 11.40 -11.86
N TYR A 325 3.96 11.62 -10.56
CA TYR A 325 5.15 12.10 -9.85
C TYR A 325 5.77 10.92 -9.11
N GLY A 326 7.07 10.72 -9.29
CA GLY A 326 7.81 9.62 -8.68
C GLY A 326 9.08 10.10 -7.98
N VAL A 327 9.50 9.35 -6.97
CA VAL A 327 10.82 9.49 -6.35
C VAL A 327 11.78 8.59 -7.10
N GLY A 328 12.60 9.19 -7.95
CA GLY A 328 13.73 8.53 -8.63
C GLY A 328 14.88 8.36 -7.65
N VAL A 329 15.57 7.21 -7.69
CA VAL A 329 16.63 6.91 -6.70
C VAL A 329 18.03 6.77 -7.32
N ASN A 330 18.11 6.52 -8.63
CA ASN A 330 19.37 6.32 -9.34
C ASN A 330 19.47 7.28 -10.56
N PRO A 331 20.62 7.97 -10.75
CA PRO A 331 21.85 7.91 -9.95
C PRO A 331 21.79 8.71 -8.64
N GLU A 332 20.83 9.63 -8.51
CA GLU A 332 20.61 10.44 -7.31
C GLU A 332 19.12 10.41 -6.95
N VAL A 333 18.81 10.73 -5.70
CA VAL A 333 17.41 10.84 -5.26
C VAL A 333 16.83 12.17 -5.72
N GLU A 334 15.85 12.10 -6.60
CA GLU A 334 15.18 13.26 -7.20
C GLU A 334 13.67 13.01 -7.37
N VAL A 335 12.90 14.08 -7.54
CA VAL A 335 11.51 13.96 -7.97
C VAL A 335 11.45 14.08 -9.48
N VAL A 336 10.84 13.08 -10.13
CA VAL A 336 10.62 13.04 -11.57
C VAL A 336 9.13 13.02 -11.90
N LYS A 337 8.77 13.45 -13.11
CA LYS A 337 7.39 13.34 -13.60
C LYS A 337 7.31 12.57 -14.91
N TYR A 338 6.22 11.83 -15.08
CA TYR A 338 5.87 11.11 -16.30
C TYR A 338 4.47 11.48 -16.74
N LYS A 339 4.21 11.36 -18.05
CA LYS A 339 2.86 11.44 -18.60
C LYS A 339 2.40 10.01 -18.93
N LEU A 340 1.22 9.64 -18.42
CA LEU A 340 0.53 8.39 -18.73
C LEU A 340 0.02 8.36 -20.18
#